data_AF-A0A934RXA1-F1
#
_entry.id   AF-A0A934RXA1-F1
#
_cell.length_a   1.000
_cell.length_b   1.000
_cell.length_c   1.000
_cell.angle_alpha   90.00
_cell.angle_beta   90.00
_cell.angle_gamma   90.00
#
_symmetry.space_group_name_H-M   'P 1'
#
loop_
_entity.id
_entity.type
_entity.pdbx_description
1 polymer ?
#
loop_
_entity_poly.entity_id
_entity_poly.type
_entity_poly.pdbx_seq_one_letter_code
_entity_poly.pdbx_strand_id
1 'polypeptide(L)' 'MSIKEQALRTIQSLPENANWEEVKERINFVSAIRKGLDELDSGKGIPVEQIEQELSEWITK' A
#
# COMPACT_ATOMS: atom_id res chain seq x y z
N MET A 1 -11.93 5.77 13.89
CA MET A 1 -10.57 6.29 14.17
C MET A 1 -10.18 7.17 13.01
N SER A 2 -9.72 8.39 13.27
CA SER A 2 -9.29 9.34 12.24
C SER A 2 -8.04 8.84 11.49
N ILE A 3 -7.80 9.36 10.29
CA ILE A 3 -6.56 9.07 9.53
C ILE A 3 -5.32 9.48 10.34
N LYS A 4 -5.40 10.61 11.06
CA LYS A 4 -4.33 11.11 11.91
C LYS A 4 -3.96 10.10 13.01
N GLU A 5 -4.94 9.56 13.72
CA GLU A 5 -4.69 8.55 14.77
C GLU A 5 -4.09 7.26 14.19
N GLN A 6 -4.53 6.84 13.01
CA GLN A 6 -4.00 5.65 12.34
C GLN A 6 -2.54 5.85 11.88
N ALA A 7 -2.21 7.04 11.37
CA ALA A 7 -0.85 7.41 11.01
C ALA A 7 0.07 7.44 12.25
N LEU A 8 -0.38 8.04 13.35
CA LEU A 8 0.38 8.06 14.61
C LEU A 8 0.64 6.66 15.14
N ARG A 9 -0.36 5.77 15.16
CA ARG A 9 -0.17 4.36 15.55
C ARG A 9 0.81 3.62 14.64
N THR A 10 0.78 3.93 13.35
CA THR A 10 1.72 3.35 12.38
C THR A 10 3.15 3.75 12.70
N ILE A 11 3.38 5.04 13.01
CA ILE A 11 4.69 5.56 13.40
C ILE A 11 5.13 4.95 14.74
N GLN A 12 4.24 4.86 15.73
CA GLN A 12 4.50 4.25 17.04
C GLN A 12 4.87 2.75 16.95
N SER A 13 4.55 2.08 15.85
CA SER A 13 4.93 0.67 15.63
C SER A 13 6.36 0.48 15.11
N LEU A 14 7.03 1.56 14.72
CA LEU A 14 8.40 1.51 14.22
C LEU A 14 9.41 1.40 15.37
N PRO A 15 10.59 0.81 15.11
CA PRO A 15 11.70 0.85 16.06
C PRO A 15 12.09 2.30 16.43
N GLU A 16 12.51 2.51 17.68
CA GLU A 16 12.97 3.83 18.16
C GLU A 16 14.15 4.40 17.36
N ASN A 17 14.95 3.54 16.72
CA ASN A 17 16.08 3.92 15.87
C ASN A 17 15.70 4.07 14.39
N ALA A 18 14.41 4.05 14.05
CA ALA A 18 13.96 4.24 12.68
C ALA A 18 14.35 5.63 12.16
N ASN A 19 14.91 5.67 10.96
CA ASN A 19 15.27 6.91 10.29
C ASN A 19 14.09 7.45 9.46
N TRP A 20 14.24 8.68 8.94
CA TRP A 20 13.19 9.36 8.17
C TRP A 20 12.74 8.60 6.92
N GLU A 21 13.64 7.88 6.26
CA GLU A 21 13.31 7.10 5.07
C GLU A 21 12.41 5.92 5.43
N GLU A 22 12.74 5.20 6.51
CA GLU A 22 11.94 4.06 6.99
C GLU A 22 10.55 4.51 7.45
N VAL A 23 10.46 5.67 8.12
CA VAL A 23 9.16 6.26 8.50
C VAL A 23 8.33 6.58 7.26
N LYS A 24 8.93 7.22 6.26
CA LYS A 24 8.26 7.58 5.00
C LYS A 24 7.80 6.34 4.24
N GLU A 25 8.67 5.34 4.11
CA GLU A 25 8.37 4.06 3.45
C GLU A 25 7.19 3.36 4.12
N ARG A 26 7.20 3.28 5.46
CA ARG A 26 6.10 2.67 6.23
C ARG A 26 4.77 3.38 6.00
N ILE A 27 4.76 4.71 6.00
CA ILE A 27 3.54 5.50 5.74
C ILE A 27 3.04 5.27 4.31
N ASN A 28 3.93 5.30 3.33
CA ASN A 28 3.57 5.05 1.93
C ASN A 28 3.00 3.64 1.73
N PHE A 29 3.61 2.63 2.36
CA PHE A 29 3.16 1.25 2.31
C PHE A 29 1.73 1.10 2.85
N VAL A 30 1.47 1.61 4.06
CA VAL A 30 0.13 1.55 4.66
C VAL A 30 -0.90 2.32 3.84
N SER A 31 -0.52 3.47 3.29
CA SER A 31 -1.38 4.28 2.41
C SER A 31 -1.75 3.51 1.13
N ALA A 32 -0.78 2.85 0.49
CA ALA A 32 -0.99 2.08 -0.73
C ALA A 32 -1.93 0.88 -0.50
N ILE A 33 -1.77 0.15 0.61
CA ILE A 33 -2.68 -0.95 0.97
C ILE A 33 -4.11 -0.45 1.12
N ARG A 34 -4.31 0.64 1.87
CA ARG A 34 -5.65 1.20 2.10
C ARG A 34 -6.30 1.62 0.81
N LYS A 35 -5.55 2.31 -0.06
CA LYS A 35 -6.02 2.67 -1.39
C LYS A 35 -6.46 1.43 -2.18
N GLY A 36 -5.65 0.37 -2.19
CA GLY A 36 -6.00 -0.88 -2.88
C GLY A 36 -7.28 -1.53 -2.33
N LEU A 37 -7.45 -1.56 -1.00
CA LEU A 37 -8.67 -2.06 -0.37
C LEU A 37 -9.90 -1.21 -0.73
N ASP A 38 -9.78 0.11 -0.67
CA ASP A 38 -10.85 1.03 -1.06
C ASP A 38 -11.24 0.87 -2.54
N GLU A 39 -10.24 0.64 -3.42
CA GLU A 39 -10.47 0.35 -4.83
C GLU A 39 -11.22 -0.97 -5.02
N LEU A 40 -10.84 -2.03 -4.31
CA LEU A 40 -11.55 -3.32 -4.32
C LEU A 40 -12.99 -3.19 -3.84
N ASP A 41 -13.22 -2.52 -2.70
CA ASP A 41 -14.55 -2.28 -2.14
C ASP A 41 -15.44 -1.46 -3.09
N SER A 42 -14.82 -0.58 -3.89
CA SER A 42 -15.51 0.20 -4.93
C SER A 42 -15.71 -0.54 -6.26
N GLY A 43 -15.37 -1.83 -6.34
CA GLY A 43 -15.54 -2.66 -7.53
C GLY A 43 -14.53 -2.39 -8.64
N LYS A 44 -13.39 -1.75 -8.34
CA LYS A 44 -12.31 -1.45 -9.31
C LYS A 44 -11.26 -2.56 -9.41
N GLY A 45 -11.48 -3.69 -8.74
CA GLY A 45 -10.63 -4.87 -8.93
C GLY A 45 -10.68 -5.38 -10.36
N ILE A 46 -9.59 -5.99 -10.81
CA ILE A 46 -9.51 -6.67 -12.11
C ILE A 46 -9.47 -8.19 -11.90
N PRO A 47 -10.00 -9.00 -12.84
CA PRO A 47 -9.85 -10.45 -12.80
C PRO A 47 -8.37 -10.88 -12.85
N VAL A 48 -8.08 -12.06 -12.30
CA VAL A 48 -6.70 -12.58 -12.25
C VAL A 48 -6.14 -12.84 -13.66
N GLU A 49 -7.00 -13.23 -14.60
CA GLU A 49 -6.62 -13.50 -15.99
C GLU A 49 -6.17 -12.22 -16.70
N GLN A 50 -6.74 -11.06 -16.33
CA GLN A 50 -6.35 -9.78 -16.90
C GLN A 50 -4.95 -9.36 -16.42
N ILE A 51 -4.65 -9.52 -15.13
CA ILE A 51 -3.32 -9.17 -14.61
C ILE A 51 -2.22 -10.11 -15.14
N GLU A 52 -2.52 -11.38 -15.40
CA GLU A 52 -1.58 -12.32 -16.03
C GLU A 52 -1.17 -11.84 -17.44
N GLN A 53 -2.13 -11.34 -18.22
CA GLN A 53 -1.87 -10.78 -19.54
C GLN A 53 -1.01 -9.52 -19.45
N GLU A 54 -1.39 -8.55 -18.61
CA GLU A 54 -0.62 -7.32 -18.41
C GLU A 54 0.81 -7.59 -17.91
N LEU A 55 0.97 -8.52 -16.97
CA LEU A 55 2.28 -8.90 -16.44
C LEU A 55 3.17 -9.53 -17.51
N SER A 56 2.59 -10.35 -18.41
CA SER A 56 3.33 -10.96 -19.51
C SER A 56 3.99 -9.91 -20.42
N GLU A 57 3.33 -8.76 -20.64
CA GLU A 57 3.89 -7.67 -21.45
C GLU A 57 5.09 -6.98 -20.75
N TRP A 58 5.10 -6.96 -19.42
CA TRP A 58 6.15 -6.32 -18.63
C TRP A 58 7.42 -7.16 -18.51
N ILE A 59 7.26 -8.48 -18.38
CA ILE A 59 8.38 -9.42 -18.16
C ILE A 59 9.06 -9.88 -19.45
N THR A 60 8.48 -9.59 -20.62
CA THR A 60 9.01 -10.00 -21.93
C THR A 60 9.96 -8.96 -22.55
N LYS A 61 10.41 -7.97 -21.78
CA LYS A 61 11.28 -6.87 -22.24
C LYS A 61 12.72 -7.00 -21.76
#